data_AF-A0A7W5ZZD3-F1
#
_entry.id   AF-A0A7W5ZZD3-F1
#
_cell.length_a   1.000
_cell.length_b   1.000
_cell.length_c   1.000
_cell.angle_alpha   90.00
_cell.angle_beta   90.00
_cell.angle_gamma   90.00
#
_symmetry.space_group_name_H-M   'P 1'
#
loop_
_entity.id
_entity.type
_entity.pdbx_description
1 polymer ?
#
loop_
_entity_poly.entity_id
_entity_poly.type
_entity_poly.pdbx_seq_one_letter_code
_entity_poly.pdbx_strand_id
1 'polypeptide(L)' 'MARRERTRHLIELGGLVHKAGLVDLTDDDRATLYGAMLDLVAKARGEDAGDVLALWKRRGKRAFDAEAQSEERSPDRAPD' A
#
# COMPACT_ATOMS: atom_id res chain seq x y z
N MET A 1 8.18 24.10 -5.00
CA MET A 1 7.52 22.92 -5.62
C MET A 1 7.94 21.63 -4.93
N ALA A 2 9.23 21.32 -4.83
CA ALA A 2 9.77 20.10 -4.22
C ALA A 2 9.23 19.71 -2.82
N ARG A 3 9.01 20.67 -1.90
CA ARG A 3 8.45 20.36 -0.57
C ARG A 3 7.01 19.85 -0.63
N ARG A 4 6.17 20.43 -1.48
CA ARG A 4 4.77 20.02 -1.65
C ARG A 4 4.67 18.63 -2.27
N GLU A 5 5.49 18.36 -3.27
CA GLU A 5 5.58 17.04 -3.90
C GLU A 5 6.06 15.97 -2.92
N ARG A 6 7.09 16.27 -2.10
CA ARG A 6 7.56 15.36 -1.05
C ARG A 6 6.47 15.04 -0.04
N THR A 7 5.74 16.05 0.45
CA THR A 7 4.66 15.83 1.41
C THR A 7 3.56 14.97 0.80
N ARG A 8 3.11 15.28 -0.43
CA ARG A 8 2.10 14.48 -1.12
C ARG A 8 2.56 13.03 -1.27
N HIS A 9 3.79 12.81 -1.71
CA HIS A 9 4.34 11.47 -1.88
C HIS A 9 4.38 10.67 -0.58
N LEU A 10 4.80 11.29 0.54
CA LEU A 10 4.81 10.62 1.84
C LEU A 10 3.40 10.30 2.34
N ILE A 11 2.42 11.16 2.06
CA ILE A 11 1.01 10.91 2.37
C ILE A 11 0.48 9.72 1.55
N GLU A 12 0.76 9.69 0.24
CA GLU A 12 0.38 8.59 -0.64
C GLU A 12 0.95 7.26 -0.14
N LEU A 13 2.24 7.23 0.22
CA LEU A 13 2.88 6.04 0.79
C LEU A 13 2.27 5.63 2.13
N GLY A 14 2.00 6.59 3.02
CA GLY A 14 1.31 6.32 4.29
C GLY A 14 -0.10 5.74 4.08
N GLY A 15 -0.82 6.24 3.07
CA GLY A 15 -2.13 5.71 2.67
C GLY A 15 -2.08 4.24 2.26
N LEU A 16 -0.97 3.76 1.66
CA LEU A 16 -0.81 2.34 1.32
C LEU A 16 -0.69 1.45 2.56
N VAL A 17 -0.03 1.93 3.62
CA VAL A 17 0.09 1.19 4.88
C VAL A 17 -1.29 1.01 5.52
N HIS A 18 -2.11 2.06 5.50
CA HIS A 18 -3.48 2.01 6.01
C HIS A 18 -4.36 1.08 5.16
N LYS A 19 -4.36 1.24 3.83
CA LYS A 19 -5.13 0.41 2.90
C LYS A 19 -4.77 -1.08 2.97
N ALA A 20 -3.52 -1.41 3.27
CA ALA A 20 -3.09 -2.79 3.48
C ALA A 20 -3.59 -3.42 4.79
N GLY A 21 -4.33 -2.65 5.62
CA GLY A 21 -4.84 -3.08 6.93
C GLY A 21 -3.76 -3.20 8.00
N LEU A 22 -2.54 -2.71 7.74
CA LEU A 22 -1.43 -2.87 8.67
C LEU A 22 -1.59 -2.01 9.91
N VAL A 23 -2.18 -0.81 9.77
CA VAL A 23 -2.42 0.09 10.91
C VAL A 23 -3.34 -0.59 11.92
N ASP A 24 -4.49 -1.10 11.47
CA ASP A 24 -5.46 -1.78 12.34
C ASP A 24 -4.89 -3.07 12.94
N LEU A 25 -4.15 -3.86 12.14
CA LEU A 25 -3.54 -5.11 12.60
C LEU A 25 -2.48 -4.89 13.69
N THR A 26 -1.77 -3.76 13.65
CA THR A 26 -0.64 -3.46 14.53
C THR A 26 -0.97 -2.45 15.64
N ASP A 27 -2.23 -2.01 15.74
CA ASP A 27 -2.66 -0.94 16.64
C ASP A 27 -1.81 0.34 16.50
N ASP A 28 -1.47 0.67 15.25
CA ASP A 28 -0.58 1.79 14.88
C ASP A 28 0.81 1.76 15.54
N ASP A 29 1.27 0.59 16.01
CA ASP A 29 2.61 0.47 16.59
C ASP A 29 3.70 0.62 15.53
N ARG A 30 4.35 1.78 15.55
CA ARG A 30 5.37 2.17 14.57
C ARG A 30 6.55 1.22 14.52
N ALA A 31 6.93 0.61 15.65
CA ALA A 31 8.05 -0.34 15.68
C ALA A 31 7.69 -1.64 14.95
N THR A 32 6.47 -2.15 15.19
CA THR A 32 5.93 -3.33 14.52
C THR A 32 5.75 -3.10 13.02
N LEU A 33 5.19 -1.95 12.62
CA LEU A 33 5.09 -1.56 11.21
C LEU A 33 6.45 -1.52 10.52
N TYR A 34 7.44 -0.90 11.18
CA TYR A 34 8.79 -0.82 10.62
C TYR A 34 9.45 -2.20 10.52
N GLY A 35 9.31 -3.06 11.54
CA GLY A 35 9.78 -4.44 11.51
C GLY A 35 9.18 -5.24 10.35
N ALA A 36 7.87 -5.14 10.12
CA ALA A 36 7.21 -5.80 8.99
C ALA A 36 7.76 -5.33 7.63
N MET A 37 8.03 -4.03 7.48
CA MET A 37 8.64 -3.49 6.26
C MET A 37 10.08 -3.98 6.07
N LEU A 38 10.86 -4.11 7.15
CA LEU A 38 12.21 -4.68 7.08
C LEU A 38 12.19 -6.14 6.61
N ASP A 39 11.23 -6.93 7.07
CA ASP A 39 11.04 -8.31 6.59
C ASP A 39 10.71 -8.37 5.09
N LEU A 40 9.89 -7.43 4.60
CA LEU A 40 9.65 -7.30 3.15
C LEU A 40 10.94 -6.97 2.39
N VAL A 41 11.74 -6.03 2.89
CA VAL A 41 13.02 -5.68 2.26
C VAL A 41 13.97 -6.87 2.24
N ALA A 42 14.05 -7.63 3.33
CA ALA A 42 14.88 -8.83 3.41
C ALA A 42 14.44 -9.88 2.38
N LYS A 43 13.12 -10.15 2.28
CA LYS A 43 12.54 -11.07 1.28
C LYS A 43 12.83 -10.63 -0.15
N ALA A 44 12.72 -9.33 -0.43
CA ALA A 44 12.95 -8.77 -1.75
C ALA A 44 14.43 -8.73 -2.16
N ARG A 45 15.37 -8.96 -1.24
CA ARG A 45 16.82 -8.99 -1.51
C ARG A 45 17.40 -10.41 -1.48
N GLY A 46 16.59 -11.43 -1.20
CA GLY A 46 17.00 -12.83 -1.21
C GLY A 46 17.25 -13.36 -2.63
N GLU A 47 17.60 -14.65 -2.72
CA GLU A 47 17.99 -15.33 -3.96
C GLU A 47 16.91 -15.26 -5.07
N ASP A 48 15.63 -15.12 -4.70
CA ASP A 48 14.47 -15.00 -5.61
C ASP A 48 13.93 -13.55 -5.76
N ALA A 49 14.75 -12.54 -5.48
CA ALA A 49 14.36 -11.12 -5.45
C ALA A 49 13.49 -10.65 -6.63
N GLY A 50 13.84 -11.05 -7.85
CA GLY A 50 13.12 -10.65 -9.08
C GLY A 50 11.69 -11.18 -9.14
N ASP A 51 11.49 -12.44 -8.75
CA ASP A 51 10.18 -13.10 -8.79
C ASP A 51 9.25 -12.58 -7.70
N VAL A 52 9.82 -12.29 -6.53
CA VAL A 52 9.09 -11.70 -5.39
C VAL A 52 8.55 -10.31 -5.72
N LEU A 53 9.39 -9.42 -6.29
CA LEU A 53 8.95 -8.07 -6.68
C LEU A 53 7.89 -8.10 -7.78
N ALA A 54 8.06 -8.98 -8.79
CA ALA A 54 7.08 -9.13 -9.85
C ALA A 54 5.73 -9.65 -9.32
N LEU A 55 5.75 -10.59 -8.37
CA LEU A 55 4.55 -11.09 -7.72
C LEU A 55 3.82 -9.99 -6.95
N TRP A 56 4.52 -9.21 -6.13
CA TRP A 56 3.93 -8.11 -5.37
C TRP A 56 3.32 -7.05 -6.27
N LYS A 57 4.02 -6.69 -7.36
CA LYS A 57 3.48 -5.74 -8.35
C LYS A 57 2.15 -6.22 -8.94
N ARG A 58 2.06 -7.50 -9.32
CA ARG A 58 0.80 -8.09 -9.85
C ARG A 58 -0.30 -8.12 -8.80
N ARG A 59 0.02 -8.49 -7.55
CA ARG A 59 -0.95 -8.53 -6.45
C ARG A 59 -1.49 -7.14 -6.12
N GLY A 60 -0.60 -6.16 -5.98
CA GLY A 60 -0.97 -4.76 -5.72
C GLY A 60 -1.89 -4.20 -6.80
N LYS A 61 -1.55 -4.43 -8.08
CA LYS A 61 -2.41 -4.00 -9.21
C LYS A 61 -3.83 -4.56 -9.08
N ARG A 62 -3.98 -5.86 -8.84
CA ARG A 62 -5.31 -6.48 -8.69
C ARG A 62 -6.11 -5.93 -7.51
N ALA A 63 -5.45 -5.61 -6.40
CA ALA A 63 -6.11 -5.01 -5.25
C ALA A 63 -6.67 -3.62 -5.59
N PHE A 64 -5.85 -2.77 -6.22
CA PHE A 64 -6.30 -1.46 -6.71
C PHE A 64 -7.46 -1.57 -7.70
N ASP A 65 -7.35 -2.47 -8.68
CA ASP A 65 -8.39 -2.66 -9.69
C ASP A 65 -9.72 -3.12 -9.05
N ALA A 66 -9.67 -3.95 -7.99
CA ALA A 66 -10.85 -4.44 -7.29
C ALA A 66 -11.51 -3.36 -6.42
N GLU A 67 -10.72 -2.53 -5.74
CA GLU A 67 -11.22 -1.40 -4.96
C GLU A 67 -11.89 -0.35 -5.87
N ALA A 68 -11.27 0.00 -7.00
CA ALA A 68 -11.83 0.94 -7.97
C ALA A 68 -13.20 0.47 -8.49
N GLN A 69 -13.33 -0.82 -8.84
CA GLN A 69 -14.61 -1.40 -9.26
C GLN A 69 -15.67 -1.40 -8.16
N SER A 70 -15.25 -1.50 -6.90
CA SER A 70 -16.16 -1.46 -5.74
C SER A 70 -16.67 -0.04 -5.48
N GLU A 71 -15.80 0.97 -5.63
CA GLU A 71 -16.17 2.38 -5.55
C GLU A 71 -17.11 2.79 -6.71
N GLU A 72 -16.88 2.30 -7.92
CA GLU A 72 -17.73 2.55 -9.09
C GLU A 72 -19.12 1.89 -9.00
N ARG A 73 -19.21 0.75 -8.31
CA ARG A 73 -20.48 0.01 -8.13
C ARG A 73 -21.32 0.50 -6.96
N SER A 74 -20.82 1.44 -6.15
CA SER A 74 -21.56 1.99 -5.03
C SER A 74 -22.67 2.94 -5.55
N PRO A 75 -23.96 2.62 -5.40
CA PRO A 75 -25.07 3.35 -6.04
C PRO A 75 -25.35 4.73 -5.42
N ASP A 76 -24.58 5.16 -4.42
CA ASP A 76 -24.83 6.37 -3.64
C ASP A 76 -24.05 7.61 -4.12
N ARG A 77 -23.37 7.54 -5.27
CA ARG A 77 -22.77 8.72 -5.90
C ARG A 77 -23.79 9.43 -6.78
N ALA A 78 -24.83 9.99 -6.17
CA ALA A 78 -25.64 11.01 -6.83
C ALA A 78 -24.76 12.25 -7.08
N PRO A 79 -24.81 12.86 -8.28
CA PRO A 79 -24.22 14.19 -8.47
C PRO A 79 -25.09 15.22 -7.74
N ASP A 80 -24.46 16.00 -6.85
CA ASP A 80 -25.03 17.26 -6.36
C ASP A 80 -25.28 18.25 -7.51
#